data_AF-A0A955T6L7-F1
#
_entry.id   AF-A0A955T6L7-F1
#
_cell.length_a   1.000
_cell.length_b   1.000
_cell.length_c   1.000
_cell.angle_alpha   90.00
_cell.angle_beta   90.00
_cell.angle_gamma   90.00
#
_symmetry.space_group_name_H-M   'P 1'
#
loop_
_entity.id
_entity.type
_entity.pdbx_description
1 polymer ?
#
loop_
_entity_poly.entity_id
_entity_poly.type
_entity_poly.pdbx_seq_one_letter_code
_entity_poly.pdbx_strand_id
1 'polypeptide(L)'
;MSSLDEIAPSFRRAKDRWPDAQNLKGHYEDLAATFDTSGSSLIELCKSYVETVCITILTELGDEGIERASTTEYVTRTLEKLGLRQTRGAGAIGKVLSSLNRMADALTECRNADGGVAHGKDGFLDVITGRHARVYILAADTILSFVLDAFDRVTPDVLYTREPHERFAHYNIRIDNGTAVTPVLDDDGMIILNFRSGTLEEGFDLRASASELLYNLDRPAYVAVLNSLRGIPLEEEEPDVEEEEDQEGLETAVPTPAVAEERMPQTKPKIVPGPITKYSGRYADLSHSLYDHLYHIVLNGSETNAKRVENLAYTLLHEME
;
A
#
# COMPACT_ATOMS: atom_id res chain seq x y z
N MET A 1 20.19 -4.19 -21.68
CA MET A 1 19.28 -3.29 -22.41
C MET A 1 18.42 -4.19 -23.29
N SER A 2 17.09 -4.09 -23.17
CA SER A 2 16.14 -4.90 -23.94
C SER A 2 15.92 -4.30 -25.33
N SER A 3 15.31 -5.04 -26.26
CA SER A 3 14.86 -4.47 -27.54
C SER A 3 13.75 -3.41 -27.33
N LEU A 4 12.99 -3.52 -26.24
CA LEU A 4 12.00 -2.53 -25.81
C LEU A 4 12.67 -1.21 -25.41
N ASP A 5 13.76 -1.24 -24.65
CA ASP A 5 14.48 -0.06 -24.14
C ASP A 5 14.96 0.90 -25.24
N GLU A 6 15.25 0.38 -26.43
CA GLU A 6 15.73 1.15 -27.58
C GLU A 6 14.59 1.88 -28.32
N ILE A 7 13.35 1.43 -28.13
CA ILE A 7 12.16 1.89 -28.87
C ILE A 7 11.19 2.65 -27.95
N ALA A 8 11.14 2.29 -26.67
CA ALA A 8 10.19 2.78 -25.67
C ALA A 8 10.85 2.87 -24.27
N PRO A 9 11.81 3.80 -24.09
CA PRO A 9 12.63 3.89 -22.87
C PRO A 9 11.84 4.31 -21.61
N SER A 10 10.63 4.87 -21.76
CA SER A 10 9.84 5.42 -20.66
C SER A 10 9.27 4.34 -19.74
N PHE A 11 9.05 3.13 -20.27
CA PHE A 11 8.71 1.96 -19.45
C PHE A 11 9.82 1.64 -18.45
N ARG A 12 11.07 1.53 -18.91
CA ARG A 12 12.22 1.31 -18.02
C ARG A 12 12.42 2.49 -17.06
N ARG A 13 12.28 3.73 -17.53
CA ARG A 13 12.36 4.95 -16.69
C ARG A 13 11.34 4.94 -15.55
N ALA A 14 10.10 4.50 -15.80
CA ALA A 14 9.11 4.35 -14.75
C ALA A 14 9.57 3.31 -13.70
N LYS A 15 9.94 2.10 -14.13
CA LYS A 15 10.45 1.06 -13.23
C LYS A 15 11.67 1.54 -12.40
N ASP A 16 12.63 2.20 -13.03
CA ASP A 16 13.85 2.69 -12.38
C ASP A 16 13.60 3.85 -11.39
N ARG A 17 12.48 4.58 -11.54
CA ARG A 17 12.09 5.67 -10.63
C ARG A 17 11.50 5.16 -9.31
N TRP A 18 10.88 3.98 -9.28
CA TRP A 18 10.38 3.33 -8.07
C TRP A 18 10.97 1.91 -7.94
N PRO A 19 12.24 1.77 -7.50
CA PRO A 19 12.93 0.48 -7.49
C PRO A 19 12.24 -0.58 -6.63
N ASP A 20 11.60 -0.17 -5.53
CA ASP A 20 10.90 -1.05 -4.58
C ASP A 20 9.46 -1.38 -4.98
N ALA A 21 8.94 -0.79 -6.07
CA ALA A 21 7.59 -1.07 -6.58
C ALA A 21 7.54 -2.42 -7.33
N GLN A 22 7.54 -3.52 -6.58
CA GLN A 22 7.61 -4.89 -7.09
C GLN A 22 6.61 -5.17 -8.22
N ASN A 23 5.37 -4.67 -8.11
CA ASN A 23 4.36 -4.86 -9.16
C ASN A 23 4.70 -4.12 -10.47
N LEU A 24 5.24 -2.90 -10.38
CA LEU A 24 5.68 -2.12 -11.55
C LEU A 24 6.91 -2.75 -12.22
N LYS A 25 7.78 -3.39 -11.43
CA LYS A 25 8.88 -4.22 -11.92
C LYS A 25 8.36 -5.46 -12.67
N GLY A 26 7.46 -6.24 -12.07
CA GLY A 26 6.86 -7.42 -12.72
C GLY A 26 6.17 -7.06 -14.04
N HIS A 27 5.30 -6.04 -14.02
CA HIS A 27 4.62 -5.54 -15.23
C HIS A 27 5.61 -5.10 -16.34
N TYR A 28 6.80 -4.59 -16.00
CA TYR A 28 7.84 -4.26 -16.99
C TYR A 28 8.51 -5.53 -17.55
N GLU A 29 8.83 -6.50 -16.68
CA GLU A 29 9.50 -7.74 -17.06
C GLU A 29 8.60 -8.59 -17.98
N ASP A 30 7.30 -8.68 -17.69
CA ASP A 30 6.29 -9.30 -18.57
C ASP A 30 6.17 -8.59 -19.93
N LEU A 31 6.14 -7.26 -19.94
CA LEU A 31 6.00 -6.46 -21.17
C LEU A 31 7.23 -6.58 -22.06
N ALA A 32 8.43 -6.59 -21.49
CA ALA A 32 9.68 -6.83 -22.21
C ALA A 32 9.74 -8.26 -22.79
N ALA A 33 9.41 -9.28 -22.00
CA ALA A 33 9.38 -10.67 -22.47
C ALA A 33 8.33 -10.90 -23.57
N THR A 34 7.16 -10.27 -23.46
CA THR A 34 6.10 -10.31 -24.49
C THR A 34 6.50 -9.55 -25.76
N PHE A 35 7.36 -8.53 -25.65
CA PHE A 35 7.85 -7.76 -26.80
C PHE A 35 8.80 -8.58 -27.67
N ASP A 36 9.81 -9.19 -27.06
CA ASP A 36 10.80 -10.00 -27.77
C ASP A 36 10.17 -11.27 -28.39
N THR A 37 9.07 -11.77 -27.81
CA THR A 37 8.28 -12.89 -28.35
C THR A 37 7.14 -12.48 -29.29
N SER A 38 6.92 -11.17 -29.52
CA SER A 38 5.85 -10.61 -30.37
C SER A 38 4.41 -11.05 -30.00
N GLY A 39 4.13 -11.21 -28.70
CA GLY A 39 2.83 -11.65 -28.20
C GLY A 39 1.71 -10.59 -28.30
N SER A 40 0.48 -11.02 -28.57
CA SER A 40 -0.69 -10.12 -28.67
C SER A 40 -1.10 -9.46 -27.35
N SER A 41 -0.70 -10.05 -26.21
CA SER A 41 -0.89 -9.50 -24.86
C SER A 41 -0.19 -8.14 -24.67
N LEU A 42 0.72 -7.72 -25.56
CA LEU A 42 1.36 -6.41 -25.52
C LEU A 42 0.38 -5.24 -25.39
N ILE A 43 -0.80 -5.31 -26.02
CA ILE A 43 -1.82 -4.26 -25.94
C ILE A 43 -2.31 -4.09 -24.49
N GLU A 44 -2.60 -5.22 -23.84
CA GLU A 44 -3.12 -5.28 -22.48
C GLU A 44 -2.06 -4.89 -21.45
N LEU A 45 -0.82 -5.37 -21.64
CA LEU A 45 0.32 -4.99 -20.82
C LEU A 45 0.63 -3.48 -20.96
N CYS A 46 0.64 -2.91 -22.17
CA CYS A 46 0.83 -1.47 -22.36
C CYS A 46 -0.24 -0.64 -21.65
N LYS A 47 -1.51 -1.03 -21.77
CA LYS A 47 -2.63 -0.38 -21.07
C LYS A 47 -2.44 -0.45 -19.55
N SER A 48 -2.26 -1.66 -19.01
CA SER A 48 -2.11 -1.88 -17.58
C SER A 48 -0.88 -1.18 -17.00
N TYR A 49 0.21 -1.07 -17.76
CA TYR A 49 1.41 -0.34 -17.35
C TYR A 49 1.15 1.17 -17.19
N VAL A 50 0.48 1.78 -18.18
CA VAL A 50 0.07 3.21 -18.12
C VAL A 50 -0.85 3.46 -16.93
N GLU A 51 -1.84 2.58 -16.71
CA GLU A 51 -2.74 2.66 -15.55
C GLU A 51 -1.95 2.56 -14.23
N THR A 52 -1.02 1.59 -14.12
CA THR A 52 -0.19 1.38 -12.92
C THR A 52 0.70 2.59 -12.60
N VAL A 53 1.33 3.20 -13.61
CA VAL A 53 2.17 4.40 -13.40
C VAL A 53 1.32 5.61 -13.00
N CYS A 54 0.15 5.81 -13.63
CA CYS A 54 -0.78 6.86 -13.23
C CYS A 54 -1.25 6.68 -11.78
N ILE A 55 -1.68 5.47 -11.41
CA ILE A 55 -2.08 5.11 -10.04
C ILE A 55 -0.96 5.39 -9.04
N THR A 56 0.28 5.05 -9.40
CA THR A 56 1.44 5.28 -8.53
C THR A 56 1.66 6.77 -8.30
N ILE A 57 1.70 7.59 -9.36
CA ILE A 57 1.86 9.06 -9.27
C ILE A 57 0.71 9.71 -8.51
N LEU A 58 -0.53 9.29 -8.74
CA LEU A 58 -1.70 9.77 -8.01
C LEU A 58 -1.59 9.46 -6.51
N THR A 59 -1.01 8.32 -6.13
CA THR A 59 -0.74 7.99 -4.72
C THR A 59 0.36 8.89 -4.13
N GLU A 60 1.47 9.10 -4.84
CA GLU A 60 2.56 10.00 -4.41
C GLU A 60 2.11 11.47 -4.23
N LEU A 61 1.00 11.85 -4.86
CA LEU A 61 0.38 13.18 -4.82
C LEU A 61 -0.93 13.21 -4.01
N GLY A 62 -1.12 12.27 -3.07
CA GLY A 62 -2.25 12.25 -2.14
C GLY A 62 -3.63 12.31 -2.82
N ASP A 63 -3.87 11.52 -3.87
CA ASP A 63 -5.19 11.41 -4.51
C ASP A 63 -6.05 10.31 -3.85
N GLU A 64 -6.74 10.68 -2.77
CA GLU A 64 -7.68 9.83 -2.04
C GLU A 64 -8.95 9.54 -2.87
N GLY A 65 -8.86 8.62 -3.83
CA GLY A 65 -10.02 8.20 -4.62
C GLY A 65 -9.69 7.31 -5.81
N ILE A 66 -8.74 6.39 -5.70
CA ILE A 66 -8.28 5.51 -6.79
C ILE A 66 -9.19 4.28 -6.94
N GLU A 67 -10.51 4.51 -7.04
CA GLU A 67 -11.45 3.45 -7.45
C GLU A 67 -11.40 3.22 -8.98
N ARG A 68 -12.08 2.15 -9.44
CA ARG A 68 -12.01 1.62 -10.81
C ARG A 68 -12.37 2.65 -11.90
N ALA A 69 -11.35 3.32 -12.42
CA ALA A 69 -11.46 4.27 -13.53
C ALA A 69 -10.97 3.64 -14.84
N SER A 70 -11.23 4.30 -15.97
CA SER A 70 -10.62 3.98 -17.26
C SER A 70 -9.20 4.55 -17.39
N THR A 71 -8.41 4.03 -18.35
CA THR A 71 -7.09 4.56 -18.72
C THR A 71 -7.12 6.08 -18.92
N THR A 72 -8.12 6.59 -19.64
CA THR A 72 -8.25 8.02 -19.95
C THR A 72 -8.56 8.85 -18.71
N GLU A 73 -9.35 8.33 -17.77
CA GLU A 73 -9.61 9.00 -16.50
C GLU A 73 -8.36 8.99 -15.59
N TYR A 74 -7.62 7.89 -15.51
CA TYR A 74 -6.33 7.85 -14.80
C TYR A 74 -5.32 8.85 -15.40
N VAL A 75 -5.16 8.87 -16.73
CA VAL A 75 -4.28 9.84 -17.42
C VAL A 75 -4.76 11.28 -17.20
N THR A 76 -6.06 11.54 -17.30
CA THR A 76 -6.63 12.89 -17.09
C THR A 76 -6.43 13.37 -15.66
N ARG A 77 -6.77 12.55 -14.64
CA ARG A 77 -6.54 12.89 -13.22
C ARG A 77 -5.06 13.13 -12.92
N THR A 78 -4.18 12.30 -13.48
CA THR A 78 -2.73 12.46 -13.33
C THR A 78 -2.27 13.79 -13.90
N LEU A 79 -2.69 14.13 -15.14
CA LEU A 79 -2.39 15.43 -15.75
C LEU A 79 -2.96 16.60 -14.95
N GLU A 80 -4.16 16.49 -14.38
CA GLU A 80 -4.74 17.55 -13.53
C GLU A 80 -3.99 17.72 -12.19
N LYS A 81 -3.64 16.63 -11.49
CA LYS A 81 -2.82 16.66 -10.26
C LYS A 81 -1.41 17.20 -10.53
N LEU A 82 -0.87 16.97 -11.72
CA LEU A 82 0.38 17.57 -12.20
C LEU A 82 0.22 19.03 -12.69
N GLY A 83 -0.93 19.66 -12.48
CA GLY A 83 -1.20 21.06 -12.82
C GLY A 83 -1.48 21.32 -14.32
N LEU A 84 -1.43 20.28 -15.17
CA LEU A 84 -1.59 20.37 -16.62
C LEU A 84 -3.06 20.37 -17.05
N ARG A 85 -3.84 21.28 -16.46
CA ARG A 85 -5.29 21.40 -16.70
C ARG A 85 -5.66 21.93 -18.08
N GLN A 86 -6.67 21.30 -18.68
CA GLN A 86 -7.27 21.69 -19.95
C GLN A 86 -8.18 22.93 -19.79
N THR A 87 -7.58 24.12 -19.78
CA THR A 87 -8.34 25.38 -19.73
C THR A 87 -9.05 25.66 -21.06
N ARG A 88 -10.26 26.24 -20.99
CA ARG A 88 -11.08 26.51 -22.18
C ARG A 88 -10.45 27.65 -22.99
N GLY A 89 -9.91 27.33 -24.17
CA GLY A 89 -9.08 28.23 -24.97
C GLY A 89 -7.58 27.94 -24.91
N ALA A 90 -7.16 26.83 -24.29
CA ALA A 90 -5.77 26.39 -24.27
C ALA A 90 -5.14 26.34 -25.67
N GLY A 91 -3.89 26.83 -25.76
CA GLY A 91 -3.12 26.92 -27.00
C GLY A 91 -2.59 25.57 -27.50
N ALA A 92 -1.40 25.59 -28.11
CA ALA A 92 -0.78 24.38 -28.68
C ALA A 92 -0.69 23.22 -27.65
N ILE A 93 -0.35 23.51 -26.40
CA ILE A 93 -0.24 22.53 -25.31
C ILE A 93 -1.59 21.81 -25.05
N GLY A 94 -2.72 22.53 -25.03
CA GLY A 94 -4.03 21.90 -24.81
C GLY A 94 -4.43 20.93 -25.93
N LYS A 95 -3.96 21.18 -27.16
CA LYS A 95 -4.14 20.24 -28.28
C LYS A 95 -3.30 18.97 -28.07
N VAL A 96 -2.06 19.09 -27.58
CA VAL A 96 -1.21 17.93 -27.23
C VAL A 96 -1.84 17.12 -26.10
N LEU A 97 -2.27 17.77 -25.01
CA LEU A 97 -2.98 17.11 -23.90
C LEU A 97 -4.28 16.43 -24.37
N SER A 98 -5.01 17.03 -25.31
CA SER A 98 -6.22 16.41 -25.88
C SER A 98 -5.90 15.21 -26.77
N SER A 99 -4.75 15.21 -27.45
CA SER A 99 -4.25 14.05 -28.19
C SER A 99 -3.76 12.93 -27.27
N LEU A 100 -3.17 13.23 -26.10
CA LEU A 100 -2.80 12.24 -25.09
C LEU A 100 -4.03 11.51 -24.54
N ASN A 101 -5.09 12.23 -24.17
CA ASN A 101 -6.36 11.61 -23.76
C ASN A 101 -6.94 10.71 -24.86
N ARG A 102 -6.99 11.20 -26.11
CA ARG A 102 -7.45 10.40 -27.27
C ARG A 102 -6.57 9.18 -27.56
N MET A 103 -5.29 9.21 -27.21
CA MET A 103 -4.43 8.02 -27.29
C MET A 103 -4.77 7.02 -26.19
N ALA A 104 -5.07 7.45 -24.96
CA ALA A 104 -5.57 6.56 -23.91
C ALA A 104 -6.95 5.96 -24.23
N ASP A 105 -7.84 6.72 -24.87
CA ASP A 105 -9.12 6.23 -25.40
C ASP A 105 -8.86 5.15 -26.46
N ALA A 106 -8.06 5.47 -27.49
CA ALA A 106 -7.74 4.55 -28.59
C ALA A 106 -7.03 3.26 -28.10
N LEU A 107 -6.11 3.35 -27.14
CA LEU A 107 -5.50 2.18 -26.49
C LEU A 107 -6.56 1.28 -25.86
N THR A 108 -7.60 1.86 -25.25
CA THR A 108 -8.69 1.12 -24.59
C THR A 108 -9.67 0.51 -25.60
N GLU A 109 -10.12 1.29 -26.58
CA GLU A 109 -10.95 0.81 -27.70
C GLU A 109 -10.29 -0.36 -28.42
N CYS A 110 -9.01 -0.20 -28.78
CA CYS A 110 -8.25 -1.24 -29.47
C CYS A 110 -7.92 -2.45 -28.59
N ARG A 111 -7.71 -2.31 -27.27
CA ARG A 111 -7.61 -3.48 -26.37
C ARG A 111 -8.89 -4.31 -26.43
N ASN A 112 -10.04 -3.65 -26.45
CA ASN A 112 -11.34 -4.30 -26.48
C ASN A 112 -11.70 -4.89 -27.86
N ALA A 113 -11.20 -4.30 -28.95
CA ALA A 113 -11.37 -4.79 -30.31
C ALA A 113 -10.41 -5.92 -30.68
N ASP A 114 -9.13 -5.83 -30.27
CA ASP A 114 -8.03 -6.63 -30.84
C ASP A 114 -7.17 -7.42 -29.85
N GLY A 115 -7.35 -7.26 -28.54
CA GLY A 115 -6.65 -8.05 -27.53
C GLY A 115 -6.95 -9.56 -27.63
N GLY A 116 -6.06 -10.41 -27.13
CA GLY A 116 -6.22 -11.88 -27.18
C GLY A 116 -7.46 -12.43 -26.45
N VAL A 117 -8.09 -11.61 -25.59
CA VAL A 117 -9.33 -11.91 -24.85
C VAL A 117 -10.48 -10.97 -25.26
N ALA A 118 -10.41 -10.38 -26.46
CA ALA A 118 -11.47 -9.53 -27.01
C ALA A 118 -12.78 -10.33 -27.22
N HIS A 119 -13.89 -9.84 -26.67
CA HIS A 119 -15.18 -10.53 -26.76
C HIS A 119 -15.74 -10.49 -28.18
N GLY A 120 -16.06 -11.67 -28.73
CA GLY A 120 -16.85 -11.79 -29.96
C GLY A 120 -16.09 -11.65 -31.27
N LYS A 121 -14.76 -11.83 -31.29
CA LYS A 121 -14.01 -11.97 -32.56
C LYS A 121 -14.48 -13.18 -33.36
N ASP A 122 -14.54 -13.01 -34.67
CA ASP A 122 -14.63 -14.10 -35.63
C ASP A 122 -13.32 -14.92 -35.64
N GLY A 123 -13.41 -16.24 -35.78
CA GLY A 123 -12.29 -17.17 -35.68
C GLY A 123 -11.25 -17.07 -36.81
N PHE A 124 -11.51 -16.28 -37.86
CA PHE A 124 -10.60 -16.02 -38.97
C PHE A 124 -10.04 -14.58 -38.96
N LEU A 125 -10.40 -13.75 -37.96
CA LEU A 125 -9.75 -12.45 -37.75
C LEU A 125 -8.36 -12.66 -37.16
N ASP A 126 -7.35 -12.43 -37.99
CA ASP A 126 -5.94 -12.55 -37.62
C ASP A 126 -5.64 -11.73 -36.35
N VAL A 127 -4.89 -12.33 -35.42
CA VAL A 127 -4.50 -11.67 -34.17
C VAL A 127 -3.54 -10.53 -34.50
N ILE A 128 -3.59 -9.42 -33.75
CA ILE A 128 -2.94 -8.17 -34.16
C ILE A 128 -1.47 -8.39 -34.57
N THR A 129 -1.14 -8.03 -35.82
CA THR A 129 0.23 -8.22 -36.32
C THR A 129 1.22 -7.42 -35.46
N GLY A 130 2.45 -7.93 -35.29
CA GLY A 130 3.48 -7.26 -34.47
C GLY A 130 3.83 -5.82 -34.91
N ARG A 131 3.40 -5.39 -36.12
CA ARG A 131 3.49 -3.98 -36.54
C ARG A 131 2.45 -3.09 -35.85
N HIS A 132 1.23 -3.58 -35.64
CA HIS A 132 0.23 -2.85 -34.88
C HIS A 132 0.63 -2.77 -33.41
N ALA A 133 1.09 -3.88 -32.80
CA ALA A 133 1.57 -3.91 -31.41
C ALA A 133 2.59 -2.81 -31.07
N ARG A 134 3.52 -2.49 -32.00
CA ARG A 134 4.49 -1.40 -31.85
C ARG A 134 3.86 -0.01 -31.74
N VAL A 135 2.68 0.23 -32.31
CA VAL A 135 1.97 1.51 -32.21
C VAL A 135 1.46 1.74 -30.78
N TYR A 136 0.97 0.69 -30.10
CA TYR A 136 0.55 0.75 -28.69
C TYR A 136 1.72 1.09 -27.78
N ILE A 137 2.86 0.41 -27.99
CA ILE A 137 4.09 0.64 -27.25
C ILE A 137 4.55 2.09 -27.39
N LEU A 138 4.58 2.65 -28.61
CA LEU A 138 4.97 4.04 -28.84
C LEU A 138 3.95 5.06 -28.31
N ALA A 139 2.65 4.77 -28.38
CA ALA A 139 1.61 5.64 -27.80
C ALA A 139 1.66 5.65 -26.27
N ALA A 140 1.84 4.48 -25.64
CA ALA A 140 2.02 4.32 -24.20
C ALA A 140 3.33 4.97 -23.74
N ASP A 141 4.45 4.77 -24.46
CA ASP A 141 5.73 5.44 -24.18
C ASP A 141 5.59 6.98 -24.24
N THR A 142 4.86 7.50 -25.23
CA THR A 142 4.60 8.94 -25.35
C THR A 142 3.81 9.48 -24.14
N ILE A 143 2.81 8.74 -23.67
CA ILE A 143 2.05 9.09 -22.46
C ILE A 143 2.96 9.02 -21.22
N LEU A 144 3.71 7.93 -21.05
CA LEU A 144 4.63 7.72 -19.93
C LEU A 144 5.72 8.81 -19.89
N SER A 145 6.41 9.10 -20.99
CA SER A 145 7.44 10.14 -21.04
C SER A 145 6.88 11.49 -20.60
N PHE A 146 5.72 11.88 -21.13
CA PHE A 146 5.10 13.17 -20.83
C PHE A 146 4.64 13.27 -19.38
N VAL A 147 4.05 12.21 -18.83
CA VAL A 147 3.60 12.14 -17.43
C VAL A 147 4.78 12.12 -16.46
N LEU A 148 5.85 11.35 -16.75
CA LEU A 148 7.07 11.31 -15.95
C LEU A 148 7.82 12.66 -16.00
N ASP A 149 7.94 13.28 -17.18
CA ASP A 149 8.53 14.61 -17.35
C ASP A 149 7.75 15.69 -16.58
N ALA A 150 6.43 15.57 -16.50
CA ALA A 150 5.60 16.47 -15.70
C ALA A 150 5.77 16.21 -14.19
N PHE A 151 5.83 14.94 -13.77
CA PHE A 151 6.01 14.56 -12.37
C PHE A 151 7.40 14.91 -11.82
N ASP A 152 8.47 14.77 -12.61
CA ASP A 152 9.83 15.21 -12.25
C ASP A 152 9.96 16.74 -12.05
N ARG A 153 8.88 17.52 -12.28
CA ARG A 153 8.80 18.98 -12.04
C ARG A 153 7.85 19.37 -10.90
N VAL A 154 7.20 18.40 -10.25
CA VAL A 154 6.32 18.64 -9.10
C VAL A 154 7.06 18.23 -7.83
N THR A 155 7.07 19.11 -6.82
CA THR A 155 7.56 18.74 -5.48
C THR A 155 6.59 17.72 -4.88
N PRO A 156 7.04 16.50 -4.52
CA PRO A 156 6.18 15.51 -3.88
C PRO A 156 5.66 16.00 -2.52
N ASP A 157 4.50 15.51 -2.11
CA ASP A 157 4.01 15.73 -0.74
C ASP A 157 4.71 14.76 0.21
N VAL A 158 5.43 15.30 1.20
CA VAL A 158 6.21 14.53 2.18
C VAL A 158 5.33 13.67 3.10
N LEU A 159 4.00 13.86 3.11
CA LEU A 159 3.06 13.00 3.83
C LEU A 159 2.72 11.69 3.08
N TYR A 160 2.86 11.67 1.75
CA TYR A 160 2.36 10.58 0.89
C TYR A 160 3.41 9.96 -0.04
N THR A 161 4.53 10.65 -0.26
CA THR A 161 5.57 10.18 -1.18
C THR A 161 6.37 9.00 -0.64
N ARG A 162 6.81 8.13 -1.54
CA ARG A 162 7.75 7.03 -1.29
C ARG A 162 9.19 7.39 -1.66
N GLU A 163 9.47 8.65 -2.02
CA GLU A 163 10.83 9.11 -2.25
C GLU A 163 11.66 9.06 -0.94
N PRO A 164 12.89 8.50 -0.97
CA PRO A 164 13.71 8.38 0.24
C PRO A 164 14.17 9.74 0.78
N HIS A 165 14.37 9.82 2.11
CA HIS A 165 14.52 11.08 2.84
C HIS A 165 15.67 11.97 2.34
N GLU A 166 16.71 11.38 1.74
CA GLU A 166 17.86 12.06 1.14
C GLU A 166 17.46 13.02 0.01
N ARG A 167 16.36 12.73 -0.72
CA ARG A 167 15.84 13.63 -1.76
C ARG A 167 15.27 14.93 -1.19
N PHE A 168 14.92 14.93 0.09
CA PHE A 168 14.42 16.08 0.83
C PHE A 168 15.50 16.80 1.65
N ALA A 169 16.79 16.62 1.34
CA ALA A 169 17.92 17.23 2.07
C ALA A 169 17.75 18.74 2.39
N HIS A 170 17.06 19.52 1.54
CA HIS A 170 16.77 20.93 1.77
C HIS A 170 15.70 21.20 2.85
N TYR A 171 14.79 20.25 3.08
CA TYR A 171 13.90 20.23 4.26
C TYR A 171 14.63 19.65 5.47
N ASN A 172 15.40 18.56 5.31
CA ASN A 172 16.15 17.94 6.41
C ASN A 172 17.08 18.98 7.07
N ILE A 173 17.93 19.66 6.29
CA ILE A 173 18.80 20.74 6.77
C ILE A 173 18.01 21.86 7.49
N ARG A 174 16.76 22.14 7.10
CA ARG A 174 15.92 23.14 7.79
C ARG A 174 15.33 22.61 9.10
N ILE A 175 15.01 21.32 9.17
CA ILE A 175 14.55 20.65 10.39
C ILE A 175 15.73 20.54 11.36
N ASP A 176 16.88 20.03 10.93
CA ASP A 176 18.09 19.79 11.72
C ASP A 176 18.64 21.09 12.35
N ASN A 177 18.63 22.21 11.62
CA ASN A 177 19.05 23.51 12.14
C ASN A 177 17.93 24.26 12.91
N GLY A 178 16.67 23.89 12.71
CA GLY A 178 15.50 24.61 13.25
C GLY A 178 14.88 23.98 14.50
N THR A 179 15.26 22.75 14.84
CA THR A 179 14.59 21.92 15.84
C THR A 179 15.51 21.57 16.99
N ALA A 180 15.12 21.93 18.20
CA ALA A 180 15.69 21.38 19.42
C ALA A 180 15.05 20.02 19.72
N VAL A 181 15.88 19.05 20.08
CA VAL A 181 15.45 17.72 20.55
C VAL A 181 16.02 17.49 21.94
N THR A 182 15.13 17.36 22.93
CA THR A 182 15.53 17.11 24.32
C THR A 182 15.16 15.67 24.71
N PRO A 183 16.14 14.77 24.93
CA PRO A 183 15.87 13.44 25.46
C PRO A 183 15.54 13.53 26.95
N VAL A 184 14.49 12.81 27.36
CA VAL A 184 14.10 12.56 28.74
C VAL A 184 13.90 11.04 28.87
N LEU A 185 14.26 10.50 30.03
CA LEU A 185 13.83 9.16 30.46
C LEU A 185 12.70 9.37 31.48
N ASP A 186 11.62 8.59 31.36
CA ASP A 186 10.62 8.46 32.42
C ASP A 186 11.02 7.35 33.41
N ASP A 187 10.23 7.20 34.48
CA ASP A 187 10.51 6.27 35.57
C ASP A 187 10.40 4.79 35.12
N ASP A 188 9.65 4.52 34.04
CA ASP A 188 9.51 3.22 33.37
C ASP A 188 10.68 2.90 32.41
N GLY A 189 11.62 3.84 32.24
CA GLY A 189 12.81 3.68 31.38
C GLY A 189 12.56 3.88 29.87
N MET A 190 11.40 4.40 29.48
CA MET A 190 11.11 4.76 28.08
C MET A 190 11.83 6.06 27.70
N ILE A 191 12.22 6.15 26.42
CA ILE A 191 12.93 7.32 25.90
C ILE A 191 11.91 8.27 25.27
N ILE A 192 11.77 9.45 25.88
CA ILE A 192 10.92 10.54 25.41
C ILE A 192 11.80 11.58 24.69
N LEU A 193 11.73 11.63 23.36
CA LEU A 193 12.38 12.67 22.55
C LEU A 193 11.40 13.84 22.35
N ASN A 194 11.66 14.95 23.04
CA ASN A 194 10.83 16.15 23.01
C ASN A 194 11.29 17.04 21.84
N PHE A 195 10.49 17.15 20.78
CA PHE A 195 10.78 17.99 19.61
C PHE A 195 10.16 19.38 19.76
N ARG A 196 10.96 20.44 19.64
CA ARG A 196 10.51 21.85 19.71
C ARG A 196 11.14 22.63 18.56
N SER A 197 10.35 23.29 17.70
CA SER A 197 10.84 23.84 16.42
C SER A 197 10.10 25.10 15.99
N GLY A 198 10.81 26.19 15.73
CA GLY A 198 10.25 27.44 15.16
C GLY A 198 9.00 27.96 15.89
N THR A 199 7.85 27.91 15.23
CA THR A 199 6.53 28.35 15.75
C THR A 199 5.70 27.24 16.39
N LEU A 200 6.26 26.02 16.54
CA LEU A 200 5.61 24.90 17.21
C LEU A 200 5.93 24.95 18.71
N GLU A 201 5.27 25.86 19.42
CA GLU A 201 5.58 26.23 20.81
C GLU A 201 5.37 25.06 21.80
N GLU A 202 4.25 24.34 21.68
CA GLU A 202 3.97 23.15 22.51
C GLU A 202 4.84 21.94 22.12
N GLY A 203 5.23 21.87 20.84
CA GLY A 203 6.00 20.75 20.29
C GLY A 203 5.21 19.48 20.05
N PHE A 204 5.94 18.37 20.02
CA PHE A 204 5.43 17.01 20.23
C PHE A 204 6.51 16.16 20.88
N ASP A 205 6.11 15.00 21.41
CA ASP A 205 7.03 14.05 22.03
C ASP A 205 6.96 12.71 21.29
N LEU A 206 8.10 12.17 20.88
CA LEU A 206 8.21 10.80 20.40
C LEU A 206 8.61 9.91 21.59
N ARG A 207 7.75 8.96 21.96
CA ARG A 207 8.03 7.96 23.00
C ARG A 207 8.41 6.66 22.30
N ALA A 208 9.56 6.09 22.64
CA ALA A 208 10.02 4.82 22.10
C ALA A 208 10.86 4.06 23.13
N SER A 209 10.83 2.73 23.05
CA SER A 209 11.67 1.89 23.91
C SER A 209 13.12 1.84 23.39
N ALA A 210 14.08 1.55 24.27
CA ALA A 210 15.48 1.39 23.87
C ALA A 210 15.67 0.25 22.85
N SER A 211 14.89 -0.83 22.97
CA SER A 211 14.87 -1.94 22.02
C SER A 211 14.31 -1.52 20.66
N GLU A 212 13.20 -0.79 20.62
CA GLU A 212 12.58 -0.26 19.40
C GLU A 212 13.47 0.73 18.64
N LEU A 213 14.11 1.67 19.33
CA LEU A 213 15.04 2.61 18.70
C LEU A 213 16.23 1.89 18.08
N LEU A 214 16.85 0.95 18.79
CA LEU A 214 17.94 0.14 18.26
C LEU A 214 17.46 -0.74 17.09
N TYR A 215 16.27 -1.35 17.20
CA TYR A 215 15.71 -2.22 16.16
C TYR A 215 15.42 -1.45 14.86
N ASN A 216 14.98 -0.20 14.94
CA ASN A 216 14.64 0.59 13.75
C ASN A 216 15.81 1.42 13.19
N LEU A 217 16.82 1.76 14.00
CA LEU A 217 17.94 2.62 13.58
C LEU A 217 19.29 1.88 13.40
N ASP A 218 19.62 0.89 14.23
CA ASP A 218 20.92 0.19 14.21
C ASP A 218 20.78 -1.29 14.59
N ARG A 219 20.49 -2.13 13.58
CA ARG A 219 20.38 -3.61 13.74
C ARG A 219 21.65 -4.25 14.33
N PRO A 220 22.89 -3.89 13.90
CA PRO A 220 24.11 -4.32 14.59
C PRO A 220 24.13 -4.00 16.09
N ALA A 221 23.79 -2.77 16.50
CA ALA A 221 23.76 -2.37 17.90
C ALA A 221 22.66 -3.09 18.71
N TYR A 222 21.46 -3.26 18.13
CA TYR A 222 20.39 -4.09 18.72
C TYR A 222 20.90 -5.51 19.03
N VAL A 223 21.56 -6.16 18.08
CA VAL A 223 22.11 -7.50 18.25
C VAL A 223 23.25 -7.52 19.27
N ALA A 224 24.09 -6.47 19.33
CA ALA A 224 25.15 -6.36 20.34
C ALA A 224 24.58 -6.26 21.77
N VAL A 225 23.58 -5.41 21.99
CA VAL A 225 22.90 -5.26 23.29
C VAL A 225 22.19 -6.56 23.67
N LEU A 226 21.39 -7.14 22.77
CA LEU A 226 20.69 -8.40 23.02
C LEU A 226 21.65 -9.55 23.36
N ASN A 227 22.85 -9.59 22.77
CA ASN A 227 23.88 -10.55 23.12
C ASN A 227 24.52 -10.30 24.49
N SER A 228 24.69 -9.03 24.92
CA SER A 228 25.24 -8.70 26.23
C SER A 228 24.31 -9.03 27.41
N LEU A 229 23.00 -9.06 27.18
CA LEU A 229 21.99 -9.39 28.19
C LEU A 229 21.82 -10.92 28.39
N ARG A 230 22.47 -11.76 27.58
CA ARG A 230 22.32 -13.23 27.64
C ARG A 230 22.85 -13.80 28.95
N GLY A 231 21.94 -14.30 29.78
CA GLY A 231 22.27 -14.89 31.09
C GLY A 231 22.03 -13.96 32.27
N ILE A 232 21.59 -12.73 32.04
CA ILE A 232 20.93 -11.92 33.06
C ILE A 232 19.51 -12.49 33.22
N PRO A 233 19.05 -12.85 34.44
CA PRO A 233 17.65 -13.17 34.67
C PRO A 233 16.78 -11.96 34.36
N LEU A 234 15.63 -12.18 33.73
CA LEU A 234 14.56 -11.18 33.77
C LEU A 234 14.00 -11.18 35.20
N GLU A 235 13.79 -10.00 35.77
CA GLU A 235 12.95 -9.87 36.96
C GLU A 235 11.50 -10.07 36.49
N GLU A 236 10.82 -11.06 37.06
CA GLU A 236 9.41 -11.33 36.75
C GLU A 236 8.57 -10.27 37.48
N GLU A 237 7.81 -9.48 36.74
CA GLU A 237 6.86 -8.51 37.30
C GLU A 237 5.86 -9.26 38.21
N GLU A 238 5.83 -8.93 39.51
CA GLU A 238 4.81 -9.48 40.40
C GLU A 238 3.43 -8.97 39.94
N PRO A 239 2.44 -9.85 39.72
CA PRO A 239 1.16 -9.44 39.15
C PRO A 239 0.40 -8.57 40.16
N ASP A 240 -0.01 -7.37 39.73
CA ASP A 240 -0.88 -6.49 40.51
C ASP A 240 -2.13 -7.25 40.96
N VAL A 241 -2.29 -7.38 42.28
CA VAL A 241 -3.47 -7.98 42.90
C VAL A 241 -4.52 -6.89 43.08
N GLU A 242 -5.44 -6.78 42.13
CA GLU A 242 -6.66 -5.96 42.31
C GLU A 242 -7.45 -6.49 43.52
N GLU A 243 -7.61 -5.67 44.55
CA GLU A 243 -8.41 -6.02 45.74
C GLU A 243 -9.91 -5.98 45.39
N GLU A 244 -10.57 -7.14 45.37
CA GLU A 244 -12.03 -7.24 45.17
C GLU A 244 -12.79 -6.66 46.39
N GLU A 245 -13.50 -5.53 46.22
CA GLU A 245 -14.39 -5.00 47.27
C GLU A 245 -15.66 -5.87 47.44
N ASP A 246 -15.90 -6.36 48.66
CA ASP A 246 -17.07 -7.15 49.05
C ASP A 246 -18.42 -6.45 48.77
N GLN A 247 -19.41 -7.21 48.28
CA GLN A 247 -20.83 -6.82 48.34
C GLN A 247 -21.71 -7.94 48.90
N GLU A 248 -22.12 -7.78 50.17
CA GLU A 248 -23.14 -8.63 50.80
C GLU A 248 -24.58 -8.36 50.26
N GLY A 249 -25.51 -9.28 50.52
CA GLY A 249 -26.93 -9.17 50.08
C GLY A 249 -27.78 -8.17 50.89
N LEU A 250 -29.13 -8.21 50.90
CA LEU A 250 -30.15 -9.15 50.39
C LEU A 250 -31.16 -8.36 49.47
N GLU A 251 -32.37 -8.76 49.05
CA GLU A 251 -33.30 -9.86 49.37
C GLU A 251 -34.23 -10.18 48.16
N THR A 252 -34.99 -11.27 48.22
CA THR A 252 -35.89 -11.76 47.15
C THR A 252 -37.36 -11.34 47.30
N ALA A 253 -37.99 -10.79 46.26
CA ALA A 253 -39.46 -10.68 46.18
C ALA A 253 -40.02 -10.71 44.72
N VAL A 254 -40.97 -11.62 44.47
CA VAL A 254 -41.78 -11.81 43.23
C VAL A 254 -43.06 -12.57 43.65
N PRO A 255 -44.20 -12.61 42.93
CA PRO A 255 -44.58 -12.03 41.61
C PRO A 255 -45.87 -11.14 41.76
N THR A 256 -46.75 -10.71 40.82
CA THR A 256 -46.99 -10.60 39.34
C THR A 256 -48.32 -9.77 39.16
N PRO A 257 -48.92 -9.49 37.97
CA PRO A 257 -48.44 -9.40 36.57
C PRO A 257 -48.96 -8.14 35.80
N ALA A 258 -48.77 -8.13 34.46
CA ALA A 258 -49.47 -7.34 33.43
C ALA A 258 -49.06 -5.85 33.28
N VAL A 259 -49.12 -5.23 32.09
CA VAL A 259 -49.65 -5.66 30.76
C VAL A 259 -48.52 -5.69 29.71
N ALA A 260 -48.66 -6.50 28.65
CA ALA A 260 -47.68 -6.61 27.57
C ALA A 260 -48.05 -5.80 26.32
N GLU A 261 -47.06 -5.21 25.66
CA GLU A 261 -47.07 -4.91 24.22
C GLU A 261 -45.91 -5.67 23.56
N GLU A 262 -46.23 -6.59 22.65
CA GLU A 262 -45.21 -7.42 21.98
C GLU A 262 -44.51 -6.63 20.86
N ARG A 263 -43.23 -6.32 21.05
CA ARG A 263 -42.34 -5.98 19.93
C ARG A 263 -41.87 -7.25 19.22
N MET A 264 -41.56 -7.10 17.94
CA MET A 264 -41.28 -8.18 16.98
C MET A 264 -40.24 -9.19 17.50
N PRO A 265 -40.38 -10.49 17.15
CA PRO A 265 -39.51 -11.54 17.67
C PRO A 265 -38.05 -11.31 17.28
N GLN A 266 -37.19 -11.18 18.29
CA GLN A 266 -35.75 -11.08 18.10
C GLN A 266 -35.23 -12.37 17.46
N THR A 267 -34.62 -12.25 16.29
CA THR A 267 -33.86 -13.36 15.72
C THR A 267 -32.65 -13.62 16.62
N LYS A 268 -32.50 -14.86 17.08
CA LYS A 268 -31.39 -15.25 17.95
C LYS A 268 -30.07 -14.84 17.28
N PRO A 269 -29.13 -14.17 17.97
CA PRO A 269 -27.80 -13.96 17.42
C PRO A 269 -27.22 -15.34 17.07
N LYS A 270 -26.69 -15.48 15.84
CA LYS A 270 -25.88 -16.65 15.51
C LYS A 270 -24.72 -16.67 16.50
N ILE A 271 -24.53 -17.80 17.19
CA ILE A 271 -23.29 -18.04 17.93
C ILE A 271 -22.20 -18.17 16.88
N VAL A 272 -21.48 -17.07 16.64
CA VAL A 272 -20.23 -17.09 15.87
C VAL A 272 -19.23 -17.85 16.74
N PRO A 273 -18.58 -18.91 16.23
CA PRO A 273 -17.52 -19.59 16.97
C PRO A 273 -16.44 -18.58 17.41
N GLY A 274 -15.94 -18.71 18.63
CA GLY A 274 -14.78 -17.94 19.06
C GLY A 274 -13.57 -18.22 18.17
N PRO A 275 -12.67 -17.23 17.96
CA PRO A 275 -11.48 -17.43 17.14
C PRO A 275 -10.64 -18.59 17.67
N ILE A 276 -10.16 -19.45 16.78
CA ILE A 276 -9.37 -20.62 17.16
C ILE A 276 -7.96 -20.16 17.51
N THR A 277 -7.57 -20.32 18.78
CA THR A 277 -6.32 -19.78 19.32
C THR A 277 -5.15 -20.77 19.31
N LYS A 278 -5.39 -22.04 18.98
CA LYS A 278 -4.39 -23.08 18.72
C LYS A 278 -4.94 -24.08 17.71
N TYR A 279 -4.13 -24.49 16.75
CA TYR A 279 -4.46 -25.54 15.78
C TYR A 279 -3.45 -26.69 15.87
N SER A 280 -3.96 -27.92 15.88
CA SER A 280 -3.16 -29.16 15.92
C SER A 280 -3.71 -30.23 14.96
N GLY A 281 -4.42 -29.77 13.92
CA GLY A 281 -5.06 -30.61 12.92
C GLY A 281 -4.12 -31.10 11.81
N ARG A 282 -4.69 -31.66 10.75
CA ARG A 282 -3.95 -32.35 9.68
C ARG A 282 -2.88 -31.49 8.99
N TYR A 283 -3.04 -30.17 8.98
CA TYR A 283 -2.14 -29.24 8.31
C TYR A 283 -1.26 -28.44 9.28
N ALA A 284 -1.03 -28.93 10.51
CA ALA A 284 -0.32 -28.17 11.56
C ALA A 284 1.04 -27.63 11.09
N ASP A 285 1.80 -28.40 10.31
CA ASP A 285 3.10 -28.03 9.75
C ASP A 285 3.05 -26.80 8.81
N LEU A 286 1.88 -26.45 8.27
CA LEU A 286 1.68 -25.30 7.38
C LEU A 286 1.25 -24.02 8.12
N SER A 287 0.93 -24.10 9.41
CA SER A 287 0.40 -22.98 10.21
C SER A 287 1.31 -21.75 10.21
N HIS A 288 2.60 -21.94 10.48
CA HIS A 288 3.59 -20.87 10.48
C HIS A 288 3.75 -20.22 9.10
N SER A 289 3.81 -21.02 8.03
CA SER A 289 3.96 -20.50 6.66
C SER A 289 2.72 -19.76 6.16
N LEU A 290 1.52 -20.14 6.61
CA LEU A 290 0.29 -19.40 6.30
C LEU A 290 0.21 -18.10 7.11
N TYR A 291 0.59 -18.16 8.39
CA TYR A 291 0.69 -16.98 9.26
C TYR A 291 1.63 -15.92 8.67
N ASP A 292 2.88 -16.27 8.34
CA ASP A 292 3.87 -15.34 7.79
C ASP A 292 3.36 -14.67 6.50
N HIS A 293 2.73 -15.46 5.61
CA HIS A 293 2.19 -14.98 4.35
C HIS A 293 1.05 -13.96 4.56
N LEU A 294 0.10 -14.26 5.45
CA LEU A 294 -1.00 -13.35 5.79
C LEU A 294 -0.50 -12.11 6.55
N TYR A 295 0.48 -12.27 7.44
CA TYR A 295 1.05 -11.20 8.25
C TYR A 295 1.74 -10.12 7.40
N HIS A 296 2.51 -10.55 6.41
CA HIS A 296 3.15 -9.62 5.46
C HIS A 296 2.19 -9.05 4.41
N ILE A 297 1.27 -9.84 3.85
CA ILE A 297 0.42 -9.37 2.74
C ILE A 297 -0.81 -8.58 3.21
N VAL A 298 -1.49 -9.02 4.27
CA VAL A 298 -2.76 -8.39 4.70
C VAL A 298 -2.51 -7.16 5.58
N LEU A 299 -1.48 -7.21 6.43
CA LEU A 299 -1.21 -6.18 7.45
C LEU A 299 0.17 -5.51 7.31
N ASN A 300 0.87 -5.73 6.19
CA ASN A 300 2.13 -5.06 5.86
C ASN A 300 3.23 -5.19 6.95
N GLY A 301 3.19 -6.24 7.78
CA GLY A 301 4.11 -6.44 8.91
C GLY A 301 3.73 -5.74 10.23
N SER A 302 2.47 -5.32 10.43
CA SER A 302 2.02 -4.69 11.68
C SER A 302 1.89 -5.69 12.85
N GLU A 303 2.83 -5.66 13.80
CA GLU A 303 2.81 -6.45 15.05
C GLU A 303 1.54 -6.22 15.89
N THR A 304 0.95 -5.02 15.84
CA THR A 304 -0.24 -4.59 16.61
C THR A 304 -1.47 -5.48 16.41
N ASN A 305 -1.48 -6.32 15.36
CA ASN A 305 -2.55 -7.26 15.05
C ASN A 305 -2.04 -8.70 14.83
N ALA A 306 -0.77 -9.00 15.12
CA ALA A 306 -0.14 -10.32 14.92
C ALA A 306 -1.01 -11.47 15.44
N LYS A 307 -1.45 -11.39 16.69
CA LYS A 307 -2.28 -12.42 17.35
C LYS A 307 -3.68 -12.59 16.73
N ARG A 308 -4.18 -11.60 15.98
CA ARG A 308 -5.42 -11.73 15.19
C ARG A 308 -5.17 -12.46 13.87
N VAL A 309 -4.00 -12.25 13.24
CA VAL A 309 -3.58 -13.02 12.04
C VAL A 309 -3.27 -14.47 12.41
N GLU A 310 -2.64 -14.71 13.55
CA GLU A 310 -2.35 -16.05 14.08
C GLU A 310 -3.67 -16.85 14.26
N ASN A 311 -4.63 -16.27 15.00
CA ASN A 311 -5.96 -16.85 15.17
C ASN A 311 -6.72 -17.04 13.84
N LEU A 312 -6.54 -16.14 12.86
CA LEU A 312 -7.13 -16.28 11.53
C LEU A 312 -6.52 -17.46 10.76
N ALA A 313 -5.19 -17.61 10.77
CA ALA A 313 -4.51 -18.74 10.13
C ALA A 313 -4.92 -20.08 10.76
N TYR A 314 -5.02 -20.16 12.09
CA TYR A 314 -5.54 -21.34 12.79
C TYR A 314 -7.02 -21.63 12.47
N THR A 315 -7.86 -20.60 12.34
CA THR A 315 -9.27 -20.77 11.99
C THR A 315 -9.43 -21.28 10.55
N LEU A 316 -8.71 -20.69 9.59
CA LEU A 316 -8.70 -21.13 8.19
C LEU A 316 -8.23 -22.58 8.03
N LEU A 317 -7.17 -23.00 8.75
CA LEU A 317 -6.68 -24.37 8.67
C LEU A 317 -7.61 -25.41 9.33
N HIS A 318 -8.47 -24.99 10.25
CA HIS A 318 -9.52 -25.86 10.81
C HIS A 318 -10.77 -25.96 9.91
N GLU A 319 -11.12 -24.89 9.18
CA GLU A 319 -12.17 -24.95 8.15
C GLU A 319 -11.77 -25.80 6.91
N MET A 320 -10.52 -26.23 6.81
CA MET A 320 -9.97 -27.04 5.71
C MET A 320 -9.84 -28.55 6.01
N GLU A 321 -10.26 -29.03 7.19
CA GLU A 321 -10.15 -30.45 7.62
C GLU A 321 -11.25 -31.39 7.10
#